data_AF-N0AYS6-F1
#
_entry.id   AF-N0AYS6-F1
#
_cell.length_a   1.000
_cell.length_b   1.000
_cell.length_c   1.000
_cell.angle_alpha   90.00
_cell.angle_beta   90.00
_cell.angle_gamma   90.00
#
_symmetry.space_group_name_H-M   'P 1'
#
loop_
_entity.id
_entity.type
_entity.pdbx_description
1 polymer ?
#
loop_
_entity_poly.entity_id
_entity_poly.type
_entity_poly.pdbx_seq_one_letter_code
_entity_poly.pdbx_strand_id
1 'polypeptide(L)'
;MELLNSLIYLTKSSTLRKLSGEPKILYKYSIAATFYNIINGKQLQVGQFVNLEIARDILKNPKKSSESYDLAFFKKQVHDSLRRGHFHNPDSKETVDIIFGFFREKLEGLKVGKRFWKGSEFEKIISLNEFFKGRSGPIKEHHWIDFNIQRGLIPTIPDLITYFDLINSWNWILERHKRYSQLAEEQNDGLIARLDFLKNEEGRKILYEIFSLQRICYTSCVTFVESYLFNLFYNFKSNQLFADEGEISDLYKLHERNVNDTHVMEKIIFPKFLQEDSQSNKRIKELYTEFLEVNKVRNAIIHTTSYEDKSNQRSFMEMFFEVNLEKVEKAMNNSVEFVLLIDQLLPHEHKLLYWWDKFETPDFSKRKKISTINPDSNLSKLTSI
;
A
#
# COMPACT_ATOMS: atom_id res chain seq x y z
N MET A 1 -16.72 15.87 0.45
CA MET A 1 -16.71 16.90 -0.62
C MET A 1 -16.67 18.33 -0.08
N GLU A 2 -17.39 18.65 1.00
CA GLU A 2 -17.44 20.02 1.57
C GLU A 2 -16.07 20.55 2.05
N LEU A 3 -15.28 19.74 2.76
CA LEU A 3 -13.94 20.14 3.23
C LEU A 3 -12.97 20.47 2.09
N LEU A 4 -12.95 19.65 1.03
CA LEU A 4 -12.11 19.89 -0.16
C LEU A 4 -12.48 21.21 -0.84
N ASN A 5 -13.77 21.46 -1.05
CA ASN A 5 -14.24 22.71 -1.65
C ASN A 5 -13.86 23.93 -0.80
N SER A 6 -13.97 23.81 0.53
CA SER A 6 -13.52 24.85 1.44
C SER A 6 -12.02 25.10 1.34
N LEU A 7 -11.19 24.05 1.32
CA LEU A 7 -9.74 24.18 1.20
C LEU A 7 -9.32 24.80 -0.13
N ILE A 8 -9.96 24.41 -1.23
CA ILE A 8 -9.76 25.01 -2.55
C ILE A 8 -10.10 26.50 -2.50
N TYR A 9 -11.27 26.86 -1.94
CA TYR A 9 -11.67 28.27 -1.81
C TYR A 9 -10.64 29.08 -1.02
N LEU A 10 -10.15 28.55 0.11
CA LEU A 10 -9.17 29.21 0.96
C LEU A 10 -7.81 29.35 0.26
N THR A 11 -7.42 28.39 -0.58
CA THR A 11 -6.13 28.46 -1.26
C THR A 11 -6.15 29.27 -2.55
N LYS A 12 -7.31 29.67 -3.10
CA LYS A 12 -7.41 30.44 -4.37
C LYS A 12 -6.61 31.76 -4.38
N SER A 13 -6.03 32.09 -5.53
CA SER A 13 -5.32 33.35 -5.74
C SER A 13 -6.22 34.57 -5.52
N SER A 14 -7.48 34.49 -5.96
CA SER A 14 -8.46 35.57 -5.77
C SER A 14 -8.78 35.83 -4.30
N THR A 15 -8.80 34.79 -3.47
CA THR A 15 -8.98 34.90 -2.01
C THR A 15 -7.80 35.62 -1.38
N LEU A 16 -6.57 35.23 -1.71
CA LEU A 16 -5.35 35.84 -1.15
C LEU A 16 -5.15 37.31 -1.58
N ARG A 17 -5.63 37.71 -2.76
CA ARG A 17 -5.52 39.10 -3.26
C ARG A 17 -6.35 40.10 -2.45
N LYS A 18 -7.36 39.64 -1.69
CA LYS A 18 -8.18 40.49 -0.83
C LYS A 18 -7.47 40.93 0.45
N LEU A 19 -6.33 40.32 0.76
CA LEU A 19 -5.55 40.58 1.97
C LEU A 19 -4.25 41.30 1.63
N SER A 20 -3.82 42.19 2.54
CA SER A 20 -2.55 42.90 2.50
C SER A 20 -1.93 42.96 3.89
N GLY A 21 -0.65 43.33 3.97
CA GLY A 21 0.06 43.50 5.25
C GLY A 21 0.08 42.25 6.13
N GLU A 22 -0.02 42.46 7.44
CA GLU A 22 0.01 41.43 8.47
C GLU A 22 -1.13 40.39 8.36
N PRO A 23 -2.41 40.76 8.12
CA PRO A 23 -3.48 39.77 7.92
C PRO A 23 -3.17 38.75 6.84
N LYS A 24 -2.51 39.18 5.75
CA LYS A 24 -2.06 38.28 4.68
C LYS A 24 -1.00 37.28 5.15
N ILE A 25 -0.12 37.72 6.05
CA ILE A 25 0.92 36.86 6.63
C ILE A 25 0.26 35.83 7.56
N LEU A 26 -0.54 36.27 8.53
CA LEU A 26 -1.31 35.38 9.42
C LEU A 26 -2.10 34.33 8.63
N TYR A 27 -2.76 34.77 7.56
CA TYR A 27 -3.52 33.88 6.69
C TYR A 27 -2.66 32.78 6.07
N LYS A 28 -1.53 33.13 5.46
CA LYS A 28 -0.62 32.16 4.83
C LYS A 28 -0.09 31.15 5.85
N TYR A 29 0.30 31.62 7.04
CA TYR A 29 0.74 30.77 8.13
C TYR A 29 -0.38 29.81 8.60
N SER A 30 -1.63 30.28 8.64
CA SER A 30 -2.78 29.44 9.03
C SER A 30 -3.04 28.31 8.03
N ILE A 31 -2.86 28.61 6.74
CA ILE A 31 -2.96 27.61 5.67
C ILE A 31 -1.78 26.63 5.70
N ALA A 32 -0.56 27.09 5.97
CA ALA A 32 0.60 26.21 6.14
C ALA A 32 0.43 25.27 7.35
N ALA A 33 -0.09 25.77 8.46
CA ALA A 33 -0.44 24.96 9.63
C ALA A 33 -1.53 23.92 9.32
N THR A 34 -2.54 24.32 8.53
CA THR A 34 -3.58 23.40 8.03
C THR A 34 -2.97 22.29 7.17
N PHE A 35 -2.07 22.64 6.24
CA PHE A 35 -1.36 21.67 5.42
C PHE A 35 -0.55 20.68 6.26
N TYR A 36 0.26 21.20 7.21
CA TYR A 36 1.04 20.39 8.14
C TYR A 36 0.18 19.38 8.91
N ASN A 37 -0.99 19.82 9.41
CA ASN A 37 -1.91 18.95 10.12
C ASN A 37 -2.48 17.85 9.21
N ILE A 38 -2.86 18.20 7.98
CA ILE A 38 -3.36 17.24 6.99
C ILE A 38 -2.32 16.17 6.71
N ILE A 39 -1.10 16.55 6.30
CA ILE A 39 -0.10 15.58 5.85
C ILE A 39 0.33 14.60 6.96
N ASN A 40 0.25 15.01 8.23
CA ASN A 40 0.61 14.17 9.36
C ASN A 40 -0.46 13.14 9.73
N GLY A 41 -1.62 13.13 9.06
CA GLY A 41 -2.65 12.11 9.28
C GLY A 41 -3.26 12.14 10.68
N LYS A 42 -3.03 13.23 11.43
CA LYS A 42 -3.67 13.51 12.72
C LYS A 42 -5.09 13.99 12.43
N GLN A 43 -5.97 13.04 12.11
CA GLN A 43 -7.38 13.19 11.75
C GLN A 43 -8.03 14.42 12.41
N LEU A 44 -8.55 15.36 11.62
CA LEU A 44 -9.51 16.41 12.02
C LEU A 44 -9.32 16.95 13.46
N GLN A 45 -8.07 17.14 13.89
CA GLN A 45 -7.82 17.56 15.26
C GLN A 45 -8.42 18.96 15.45
N VAL A 46 -8.80 19.29 16.69
CA VAL A 46 -9.24 20.64 17.05
C VAL A 46 -8.31 21.69 16.44
N GLY A 47 -7.00 21.44 16.41
CA GLY A 47 -6.02 22.32 15.76
C GLY A 47 -6.22 22.54 14.25
N GLN A 48 -6.65 21.55 13.47
CA GLN A 48 -6.96 21.74 12.05
C GLN A 48 -8.20 22.62 11.87
N PHE A 49 -9.26 22.38 12.65
CA PHE A 49 -10.46 23.21 12.61
C PHE A 49 -10.16 24.64 13.05
N VAL A 50 -9.43 24.81 14.15
CA VAL A 50 -8.99 26.13 14.65
C VAL A 50 -8.22 26.88 13.58
N ASN A 51 -7.24 26.26 12.92
CA ASN A 51 -6.47 26.93 11.86
C ASN A 51 -7.34 27.33 10.64
N LEU A 52 -8.33 26.49 10.30
CA LEU A 52 -9.30 26.81 9.24
C LEU A 52 -10.25 27.94 9.64
N GLU A 53 -10.68 27.98 10.90
CA GLU A 53 -11.52 29.04 11.45
C GLU A 53 -10.77 30.37 11.52
N ILE A 54 -9.52 30.37 11.98
CA ILE A 54 -8.63 31.54 11.95
C ILE A 54 -8.51 32.07 10.51
N ALA A 55 -8.25 31.20 9.54
CA ALA A 55 -8.16 31.61 8.14
C ALA A 55 -9.47 32.24 7.63
N ARG A 56 -10.63 31.68 8.01
CA ARG A 56 -11.95 32.22 7.63
C ARG A 56 -12.25 33.55 8.33
N ASP A 57 -11.89 33.69 9.60
CA ASP A 57 -12.08 34.92 10.37
C ASP A 57 -11.22 36.06 9.81
N ILE A 58 -9.96 35.79 9.47
CA ILE A 58 -9.08 36.76 8.80
C ILE A 58 -9.71 37.26 7.48
N LEU A 59 -10.33 36.38 6.69
CA LEU A 59 -10.99 36.78 5.44
C LEU A 59 -12.24 37.63 5.67
N LYS A 60 -12.98 37.39 6.76
CA LYS A 60 -14.17 38.15 7.10
C LYS A 60 -13.82 39.50 7.71
N ASN A 61 -12.81 39.54 8.59
CA ASN A 61 -12.44 40.71 9.39
C ASN A 61 -10.92 41.00 9.35
N PRO A 62 -10.33 41.36 8.19
CA PRO A 62 -8.87 41.48 8.08
C PRO A 62 -8.25 42.45 9.09
N LYS A 63 -8.89 43.60 9.35
CA LYS A 63 -8.37 44.62 10.28
C LYS A 63 -8.32 44.15 11.73
N LYS A 64 -9.34 43.42 12.19
CA LYS A 64 -9.41 42.90 13.57
C LYS A 64 -8.46 41.74 13.81
N SER A 65 -8.06 41.03 12.76
CA SER A 65 -7.17 39.88 12.91
C SER A 65 -5.79 40.23 13.47
N SER A 66 -5.25 41.42 13.15
CA SER A 66 -4.00 41.92 13.75
C SER A 66 -4.11 42.20 15.26
N GLU A 67 -5.31 42.44 15.77
CA GLU A 67 -5.57 42.68 17.19
C GLU A 67 -5.85 41.36 17.93
N SER A 68 -6.52 40.41 17.25
CA SER A 68 -6.95 39.14 17.83
C SER A 68 -5.85 38.06 17.87
N TYR A 69 -4.85 38.14 16.99
CA TYR A 69 -3.83 37.09 16.85
C TYR A 69 -2.42 37.69 16.90
N ASP A 70 -1.63 37.27 17.89
CA ASP A 70 -0.21 37.61 17.97
C ASP A 70 0.58 36.91 16.84
N LEU A 71 1.02 37.69 15.85
CA LEU A 71 1.79 37.20 14.71
C LEU A 71 3.10 36.52 15.13
N ALA A 72 3.82 37.05 16.12
CA ALA A 72 5.11 36.49 16.53
C ALA A 72 4.91 35.10 17.17
N PHE A 73 3.92 34.99 18.05
CA PHE A 73 3.53 33.71 18.65
C PHE A 73 3.07 32.71 17.59
N PHE A 74 2.20 33.13 16.68
CA PHE A 74 1.66 32.25 15.63
C PHE A 74 2.75 31.74 14.68
N LYS A 75 3.66 32.62 14.23
CA LYS A 75 4.82 32.23 13.43
C LYS A 75 5.67 31.18 14.13
N LYS A 76 5.97 31.40 15.41
CA LYS A 76 6.77 30.46 16.22
C LYS A 76 6.13 29.07 16.26
N GLN A 77 4.83 28.98 16.53
CA GLN A 77 4.11 27.70 16.57
C GLN A 77 4.14 26.96 15.23
N VAL A 78 3.97 27.68 14.12
CA VAL A 78 4.04 27.08 12.79
C VAL A 78 5.45 26.62 12.47
N HIS A 79 6.48 27.44 12.71
CA HIS A 79 7.87 27.04 12.50
C HIS A 79 8.27 25.83 13.34
N ASP A 80 7.83 25.75 14.61
CA ASP A 80 8.06 24.58 15.46
C ASP A 80 7.38 23.32 14.91
N SER A 81 6.22 23.48 14.28
CA SER A 81 5.52 22.38 13.60
C SER A 81 6.25 21.96 12.32
N LEU A 82 6.66 22.91 11.49
CA LEU A 82 7.42 22.65 10.27
C LEU A 82 8.78 21.98 10.58
N ARG A 83 9.49 22.42 11.63
CA ARG A 83 10.71 21.76 12.13
C ARG A 83 10.47 20.30 12.49
N ARG A 84 9.43 20.03 13.29
CA ARG A 84 9.06 18.65 13.68
C ARG A 84 8.59 17.81 12.50
N GLY A 85 8.06 18.44 11.46
CA GLY A 85 7.68 17.78 10.21
C GLY A 85 8.84 17.62 9.23
N HIS A 86 10.07 17.99 9.60
CA HIS A 86 11.24 17.91 8.74
C HIS A 86 11.09 18.68 7.40
N PHE A 87 10.41 19.83 7.44
CA PHE A 87 10.33 20.73 6.30
C PHE A 87 11.68 21.39 6.01
N HIS A 88 11.97 21.63 4.74
CA HIS A 88 13.17 22.37 4.34
C HIS A 88 13.04 23.85 4.72
N ASN A 89 14.10 24.43 5.28
CA ASN A 89 14.17 25.84 5.71
C ASN A 89 12.93 26.29 6.54
N PRO A 90 12.60 25.61 7.66
CA PRO A 90 11.31 25.74 8.33
C PRO A 90 11.04 27.12 8.96
N ASP A 91 12.09 27.93 9.14
CA ASP A 91 12.00 29.28 9.71
C ASP A 91 11.91 30.41 8.65
N SER A 92 12.01 30.07 7.36
CA SER A 92 11.97 31.04 6.26
C SER A 92 10.53 31.39 5.87
N LYS A 93 10.32 32.67 5.54
CA LYS A 93 9.04 33.15 5.00
C LYS A 93 8.74 32.54 3.63
N GLU A 94 9.76 32.34 2.81
CA GLU A 94 9.67 31.73 1.49
C GLU A 94 9.10 30.31 1.58
N THR A 95 9.47 29.53 2.60
CA THR A 95 8.95 28.18 2.85
C THR A 95 7.42 28.16 2.98
N VAL A 96 6.84 29.12 3.69
CA VAL A 96 5.38 29.22 3.84
C VAL A 96 4.70 29.49 2.49
N ASP A 97 5.32 30.30 1.64
CA ASP A 97 4.81 30.60 0.30
C ASP A 97 4.90 29.39 -0.64
N ILE A 98 5.98 28.62 -0.55
CA ILE A 98 6.16 27.36 -1.28
C ILE A 98 5.10 26.35 -0.82
N ILE A 99 4.91 26.17 0.48
CA ILE A 99 3.88 25.26 1.05
C ILE A 99 2.49 25.66 0.56
N PHE A 100 2.16 26.95 0.59
CA PHE A 100 0.87 27.44 0.15
C PHE A 100 0.62 27.17 -1.35
N GLY A 101 1.63 27.42 -2.20
CA GLY A 101 1.57 27.11 -3.63
C GLY A 101 1.43 25.62 -3.89
N PHE A 102 2.25 24.80 -3.23
CA PHE A 102 2.22 23.35 -3.30
C PHE A 102 0.85 22.80 -2.87
N PHE A 103 0.31 23.25 -1.75
CA PHE A 103 -0.97 22.78 -1.23
C PHE A 103 -2.11 23.09 -2.19
N ARG A 104 -2.13 24.31 -2.77
CA ARG A 104 -3.10 24.67 -3.81
C ARG A 104 -3.04 23.71 -5.00
N GLU A 105 -1.83 23.42 -5.50
CA GLU A 105 -1.63 22.51 -6.63
C GLU A 105 -2.20 21.11 -6.33
N LYS A 106 -1.92 20.56 -5.15
CA LYS A 106 -2.44 19.24 -4.75
C LYS A 106 -3.96 19.23 -4.61
N LEU A 107 -4.56 20.30 -4.06
CA LEU A 107 -6.02 20.43 -3.95
C LEU A 107 -6.71 20.51 -5.32
N GLU A 108 -6.15 21.24 -6.28
CA GLU A 108 -6.70 21.27 -7.65
C GLU A 108 -6.52 19.91 -8.35
N GLY A 109 -5.43 19.19 -8.08
CA GLY A 109 -5.28 17.80 -8.51
C GLY A 109 -6.37 16.87 -7.95
N LEU A 110 -6.67 16.98 -6.65
CA LEU A 110 -7.75 16.21 -6.02
C LEU A 110 -9.12 16.50 -6.64
N LYS A 111 -9.37 17.75 -7.05
CA LYS A 111 -10.63 18.16 -7.69
C LYS A 111 -10.89 17.41 -9.01
N VAL A 112 -9.84 17.06 -9.75
CA VAL A 112 -9.92 16.28 -10.99
C VAL A 112 -9.67 14.79 -10.78
N GLY A 113 -9.62 14.32 -9.53
CA GLY A 113 -9.46 12.91 -9.18
C GLY A 113 -8.01 12.42 -9.09
N LYS A 114 -6.99 13.27 -9.28
CA LYS A 114 -5.59 12.89 -9.04
C LYS A 114 -5.36 12.74 -7.55
N ARG A 115 -4.92 11.55 -7.10
CA ARG A 115 -4.67 11.21 -5.69
C ARG A 115 -3.24 10.78 -5.38
N PHE A 116 -2.50 10.36 -6.40
CA PHE A 116 -1.13 9.89 -6.24
C PHE A 116 -0.16 10.90 -6.83
N TRP A 117 0.90 11.17 -6.09
CA TRP A 117 2.00 12.02 -6.50
C TRP A 117 3.32 11.34 -6.20
N LYS A 118 4.36 11.68 -6.96
CA LYS A 118 5.70 11.13 -6.73
C LYS A 118 6.31 11.71 -5.47
N GLY A 119 7.13 10.90 -4.78
CA GLY A 119 7.92 11.34 -3.64
C GLY A 119 8.75 12.59 -3.96
N SER A 120 9.36 12.64 -5.14
CA SER A 120 10.12 13.81 -5.65
C SER A 120 9.31 15.10 -5.66
N GLU A 121 7.99 15.05 -5.72
CA GLU A 121 7.16 16.24 -5.63
C GLU A 121 7.11 16.75 -4.18
N PHE A 122 7.01 15.87 -3.19
CA PHE A 122 7.01 16.23 -1.77
C PHE A 122 8.41 16.54 -1.23
N GLU A 123 9.45 15.90 -1.77
CA GLU A 123 10.84 16.13 -1.39
C GLU A 123 11.26 17.60 -1.59
N LYS A 124 10.56 18.34 -2.45
CA LYS A 124 10.74 19.80 -2.65
C LYS A 124 10.45 20.64 -1.41
N ILE A 125 9.66 20.12 -0.46
CA ILE A 125 9.23 20.88 0.71
C ILE A 125 9.54 20.19 2.05
N ILE A 126 9.72 18.87 2.05
CA ILE A 126 9.91 18.05 3.25
C ILE A 126 10.97 16.99 2.96
N SER A 127 11.83 16.68 3.92
CA SER A 127 12.69 15.50 3.83
C SER A 127 11.86 14.23 4.05
N LEU A 128 11.56 13.47 2.99
CA LEU A 128 10.64 12.34 3.05
C LEU A 128 11.12 11.22 3.98
N ASN A 129 12.41 10.88 3.92
CA ASN A 129 12.97 9.81 4.74
C ASN A 129 12.88 10.14 6.23
N GLU A 130 13.12 11.39 6.63
CA GLU A 130 12.94 11.82 8.02
C GLU A 130 11.45 11.92 8.39
N PHE A 131 10.59 12.39 7.49
CA PHE A 131 9.14 12.46 7.73
C PHE A 131 8.50 11.08 7.94
N PHE A 132 8.92 10.06 7.19
CA PHE A 132 8.40 8.69 7.28
C PHE A 132 9.20 7.79 8.22
N LYS A 133 10.26 8.30 8.84
CA LYS A 133 11.06 7.58 9.83
C LYS A 133 10.17 7.04 10.95
N GLY A 134 10.30 5.74 11.23
CA GLY A 134 9.46 5.03 12.19
C GLY A 134 8.02 4.74 11.73
N ARG A 135 7.45 5.46 10.75
CA ARG A 135 6.09 5.22 10.23
C ARG A 135 6.06 4.14 9.17
N SER A 136 6.85 4.30 8.12
CA SER A 136 6.70 3.52 6.89
C SER A 136 8.01 3.14 6.23
N GLY A 137 9.17 3.28 6.90
CA GLY A 137 10.47 2.93 6.31
C GLY A 137 10.97 3.96 5.29
N PRO A 138 12.08 3.67 4.59
CA PRO A 138 12.68 4.59 3.61
C PRO A 138 11.78 4.76 2.38
N ILE A 139 11.43 6.00 2.06
CA ILE A 139 10.60 6.34 0.90
C ILE A 139 11.50 7.00 -0.15
N LYS A 140 11.60 6.38 -1.32
CA LYS A 140 12.38 6.88 -2.45
C LYS A 140 11.59 7.91 -3.25
N GLU A 141 12.29 8.77 -3.97
CA GLU A 141 11.71 9.87 -4.75
C GLU A 141 10.72 9.40 -5.82
N HIS A 142 10.94 8.24 -6.43
CA HIS A 142 10.03 7.69 -7.44
C HIS A 142 8.85 6.91 -6.83
N HIS A 143 8.79 6.69 -5.52
CA HIS A 143 7.63 6.06 -4.90
C HIS A 143 6.39 6.96 -5.02
N TRP A 144 5.23 6.33 -5.11
CA TRP A 144 3.94 7.02 -5.11
C TRP A 144 3.45 7.24 -3.68
N ILE A 145 2.84 8.40 -3.44
CA ILE A 145 2.26 8.79 -2.15
C ILE A 145 0.81 9.23 -2.40
N ASP A 146 -0.15 8.60 -1.72
CA ASP A 146 -1.55 9.07 -1.67
C ASP A 146 -1.60 10.30 -0.77
N PHE A 147 -2.01 11.44 -1.32
CA PHE A 147 -2.31 12.62 -0.50
C PHE A 147 -3.80 12.64 -0.20
N ASN A 148 -4.13 12.18 1.00
CA ASN A 148 -5.48 12.08 1.48
C ASN A 148 -5.75 13.17 2.54
N ILE A 149 -6.74 14.03 2.31
CA ILE A 149 -7.06 15.14 3.23
C ILE A 149 -7.46 14.65 4.64
N GLN A 150 -7.99 13.43 4.76
CA GLN A 150 -8.46 12.86 6.03
C GLN A 150 -7.40 12.00 6.72
N ARG A 151 -6.65 11.22 5.93
CA ARG A 151 -5.69 10.23 6.44
C ARG A 151 -4.23 10.69 6.38
N GLY A 152 -3.96 11.82 5.73
CA GLY A 152 -2.62 12.37 5.50
C GLY A 152 -1.88 11.73 4.33
N LEU A 153 -0.56 11.81 4.38
CA LEU A 153 0.31 11.18 3.40
C LEU A 153 0.44 9.69 3.69
N ILE A 154 0.05 8.87 2.71
CA ILE A 154 0.15 7.42 2.79
C ILE A 154 1.11 6.96 1.69
N PRO A 155 2.29 6.41 2.03
CA PRO A 155 3.14 5.81 1.01
C PRO A 155 2.43 4.59 0.47
N THR A 156 2.34 4.48 -0.86
CA THR A 156 1.67 3.36 -1.51
C THR A 156 2.70 2.33 -1.89
N ILE A 157 2.64 1.20 -1.19
CA ILE A 157 3.58 0.09 -1.30
C ILE A 157 2.76 -1.08 -1.84
N PRO A 158 2.80 -1.34 -3.16
CA PRO A 158 1.92 -2.34 -3.80
C PRO A 158 2.04 -3.74 -3.19
N ASP A 159 3.27 -4.15 -2.88
CA ASP A 159 3.57 -5.43 -2.22
C ASP A 159 2.96 -5.53 -0.82
N LEU A 160 2.90 -4.44 -0.05
CA LEU A 160 2.21 -4.40 1.25
C LEU A 160 0.69 -4.54 1.09
N ILE A 161 0.10 -3.91 0.07
CA ILE A 161 -1.35 -4.01 -0.18
C ILE A 161 -1.71 -5.46 -0.52
N THR A 162 -0.98 -6.06 -1.45
CA THR A 162 -1.21 -7.44 -1.89
C THR A 162 -0.87 -8.47 -0.81
N TYR A 163 0.09 -8.16 0.06
CA TYR A 163 0.33 -8.91 1.30
C TYR A 163 -0.91 -8.93 2.21
N PHE A 164 -1.54 -7.78 2.45
CA PHE A 164 -2.77 -7.76 3.26
C PHE A 164 -3.92 -8.52 2.59
N ASP A 165 -4.06 -8.44 1.26
CA ASP A 165 -5.08 -9.20 0.52
C ASP A 165 -4.86 -10.71 0.67
N LEU A 166 -3.60 -11.17 0.62
CA LEU A 166 -3.22 -12.56 0.87
C LEU A 166 -3.66 -13.02 2.27
N ILE A 167 -3.32 -12.25 3.30
CA ILE A 167 -3.66 -12.58 4.70
C ILE A 167 -5.18 -12.53 4.94
N ASN A 168 -5.88 -11.53 4.41
CA ASN A 168 -7.32 -11.40 4.59
C ASN A 168 -8.07 -12.56 3.90
N SER A 169 -7.66 -12.94 2.70
CA SER A 169 -8.24 -14.07 1.97
C SER A 169 -8.07 -15.39 2.73
N TRP A 170 -6.89 -15.59 3.33
CA TRP A 170 -6.65 -16.72 4.24
C TRP A 170 -7.53 -16.65 5.49
N ASN A 171 -7.63 -15.50 6.14
CA ASN A 171 -8.47 -15.37 7.33
C ASN A 171 -9.94 -15.68 7.05
N TRP A 172 -10.45 -15.31 5.86
CA TRP A 172 -11.80 -15.65 5.41
C TRP A 172 -11.97 -17.15 5.13
N ILE A 173 -11.00 -17.81 4.52
CA ILE A 173 -11.10 -19.25 4.27
C ILE A 173 -11.19 -20.05 5.56
N LEU A 174 -10.40 -19.69 6.58
CA LEU A 174 -10.41 -20.35 7.88
C LEU A 174 -11.73 -20.14 8.63
N GLU A 175 -12.32 -18.95 8.52
CA GLU A 175 -13.63 -18.67 9.10
C GLU A 175 -14.73 -19.54 8.47
N ARG A 176 -14.68 -19.74 7.15
CA ARG A 176 -15.62 -20.62 6.45
C ARG A 176 -15.40 -22.09 6.77
N HIS A 177 -14.15 -22.55 6.87
CA HIS A 177 -13.86 -23.91 7.33
C HIS A 177 -14.34 -24.15 8.75
N LYS A 178 -14.15 -23.19 9.67
CA LYS A 178 -14.66 -23.29 11.04
C LYS A 178 -16.18 -23.41 11.07
N ARG A 179 -16.89 -22.58 10.29
CA ARG A 179 -18.36 -22.65 10.19
C ARG A 179 -18.83 -23.98 9.59
N TYR A 180 -18.14 -24.49 8.58
CA TYR A 180 -18.40 -25.80 7.99
C TYR A 180 -18.28 -26.92 9.04
N SER A 181 -17.19 -26.94 9.81
CA SER A 181 -16.97 -27.93 10.88
C SER A 181 -18.05 -27.86 11.96
N GLN A 182 -18.42 -26.66 12.42
CA GLN A 182 -19.48 -26.48 13.42
C GLN A 182 -20.82 -27.06 12.97
N LEU A 183 -21.22 -26.77 11.73
CA LEU A 183 -22.47 -27.30 11.17
C LEU A 183 -22.42 -28.82 10.93
N ALA A 184 -21.24 -29.36 10.63
CA ALA A 184 -21.06 -30.80 10.50
C ALA A 184 -21.15 -31.52 11.86
N GLU A 185 -20.57 -30.93 12.91
CA GLU A 185 -20.66 -31.42 14.30
C GLU A 185 -22.11 -31.38 14.84
N GLU A 186 -22.87 -30.33 14.50
CA GLU A 186 -24.29 -30.20 14.88
C GLU A 186 -25.19 -31.30 14.29
N GLN A 187 -24.77 -31.98 13.21
CA GLN A 187 -25.60 -32.95 12.48
C GLN A 187 -25.31 -34.44 12.81
N ASN A 188 -24.55 -34.73 13.88
CA ASN A 188 -24.05 -36.07 14.25
C ASN A 188 -23.11 -36.69 13.18
N ASP A 189 -21.87 -36.95 13.55
CA ASP A 189 -20.82 -37.49 12.68
C ASP A 189 -21.24 -38.80 11.97
N GLY A 190 -21.65 -38.67 10.71
CA GLY A 190 -22.02 -39.80 9.85
C GLY A 190 -22.01 -39.42 8.37
N LEU A 191 -21.78 -40.41 7.50
CA LEU A 191 -21.81 -40.21 6.04
C LEU A 191 -23.16 -39.63 5.56
N ILE A 192 -24.25 -40.00 6.24
CA ILE A 192 -25.62 -39.53 5.99
C ILE A 192 -25.77 -38.04 6.37
N ALA A 193 -25.23 -37.61 7.50
CA ALA A 193 -25.23 -36.21 7.92
C ALA A 193 -24.45 -35.30 6.95
N ARG A 194 -23.32 -35.79 6.40
CA ARG A 194 -22.60 -35.07 5.34
C ARG A 194 -23.42 -34.93 4.06
N LEU A 195 -24.19 -35.94 3.68
CA LEU A 195 -25.09 -35.88 2.52
C LEU A 195 -26.28 -34.95 2.77
N ASP A 196 -26.83 -34.94 3.98
CA ASP A 196 -27.94 -34.06 4.35
C ASP A 196 -27.48 -32.60 4.50
N PHE A 197 -26.24 -32.36 4.93
CA PHE A 197 -25.58 -31.05 4.83
C PHE A 197 -25.48 -30.56 3.38
N LEU A 198 -25.15 -31.43 2.43
CA LEU A 198 -25.13 -31.08 0.99
C LEU A 198 -26.55 -30.90 0.41
N LYS A 199 -27.59 -31.45 1.05
CA LYS A 199 -28.99 -31.15 0.72
C LYS A 199 -29.47 -29.84 1.34
N ASN A 200 -28.87 -29.40 2.45
CA ASN A 200 -29.12 -28.10 3.07
C ASN A 200 -28.54 -26.96 2.22
N GLU A 201 -29.34 -25.91 2.02
CA GLU A 201 -28.94 -24.72 1.27
C GLU A 201 -27.73 -24.00 1.90
N GLU A 202 -27.72 -23.83 3.23
CA GLU A 202 -26.62 -23.18 3.95
C GLU A 202 -25.33 -23.98 3.79
N GLY A 203 -25.43 -25.31 3.84
CA GLY A 203 -24.28 -26.18 3.70
C GLY A 203 -23.66 -26.12 2.31
N ARG A 204 -24.47 -26.18 1.24
CA ARG A 204 -24.01 -25.95 -0.13
C ARG A 204 -23.37 -24.58 -0.31
N LYS A 205 -24.00 -23.54 0.23
CA LYS A 205 -23.50 -22.16 0.15
C LYS A 205 -22.10 -22.06 0.75
N ILE A 206 -21.89 -22.57 1.97
CA ILE A 206 -20.59 -22.53 2.63
C ILE A 206 -19.55 -23.31 1.83
N LEU A 207 -19.91 -24.46 1.26
CA LEU A 207 -18.98 -25.24 0.44
C LEU A 207 -18.56 -24.47 -0.82
N TYR A 208 -19.50 -23.83 -1.52
CA TYR A 208 -19.17 -22.99 -2.67
C TYR A 208 -18.33 -21.76 -2.31
N GLU A 209 -18.59 -21.15 -1.14
CA GLU A 209 -17.76 -20.08 -0.60
C GLU A 209 -16.33 -20.54 -0.33
N ILE A 210 -16.14 -21.72 0.29
CA ILE A 210 -14.81 -22.32 0.52
C ILE A 210 -14.07 -22.51 -0.80
N PHE A 211 -14.69 -23.16 -1.79
CA PHE A 211 -14.05 -23.39 -3.09
C PHE A 211 -13.70 -22.08 -3.81
N SER A 212 -14.56 -21.07 -3.71
CA SER A 212 -14.29 -19.75 -4.27
C SER A 212 -13.10 -19.08 -3.58
N LEU A 213 -13.07 -19.10 -2.25
CA LEU A 213 -11.99 -18.53 -1.45
C LEU A 213 -10.65 -19.23 -1.68
N GLN A 214 -10.65 -20.55 -1.87
CA GLN A 214 -9.44 -21.31 -2.23
C GLN A 214 -8.82 -20.81 -3.54
N ARG A 215 -9.64 -20.57 -4.57
CA ARG A 215 -9.18 -20.00 -5.84
C ARG A 215 -8.71 -18.56 -5.70
N ILE A 216 -9.40 -17.75 -4.90
CA ILE A 216 -8.97 -16.37 -4.58
C ILE A 216 -7.61 -16.36 -3.88
N CYS A 217 -7.35 -17.31 -2.98
CA CYS A 217 -6.05 -17.45 -2.33
C CYS A 217 -4.94 -17.73 -3.35
N TYR A 218 -5.16 -18.62 -4.32
CA TYR A 218 -4.23 -18.86 -5.43
C TYR A 218 -3.91 -17.58 -6.21
N THR A 219 -4.95 -16.84 -6.59
CA THR A 219 -4.77 -15.55 -7.28
C THR A 219 -3.98 -14.56 -6.43
N SER A 220 -4.25 -14.51 -5.12
CA SER A 220 -3.56 -13.61 -4.19
C SER A 220 -2.08 -13.97 -4.01
N CYS A 221 -1.73 -15.27 -4.00
CA CYS A 221 -0.34 -15.74 -3.95
C CYS A 221 0.48 -15.17 -5.11
N VAL A 222 -0.03 -15.35 -6.33
CA VAL A 222 0.65 -14.90 -7.54
C VAL A 222 0.70 -13.38 -7.59
N THR A 223 -0.40 -12.72 -7.24
CA THR A 223 -0.48 -11.25 -7.22
C THR A 223 0.53 -10.64 -6.25
N PHE A 224 0.75 -11.24 -5.08
CA PHE A 224 1.76 -10.79 -4.13
C PHE A 224 3.18 -10.89 -4.69
N VAL A 225 3.55 -12.05 -5.26
CA VAL A 225 4.87 -12.26 -5.88
C VAL A 225 5.09 -11.30 -7.05
N GLU A 226 4.12 -11.21 -7.97
CA GLU A 226 4.16 -10.29 -9.12
C GLU A 226 4.30 -8.83 -8.67
N SER A 227 3.50 -8.42 -7.67
CA SER A 227 3.55 -7.05 -7.17
C SER A 227 4.91 -6.70 -6.56
N TYR A 228 5.53 -7.64 -5.84
CA TYR A 228 6.88 -7.47 -5.31
C TYR A 228 7.91 -7.36 -6.44
N LEU A 229 7.91 -8.30 -7.40
CA LEU A 229 8.87 -8.30 -8.52
C LEU A 229 8.74 -7.07 -9.42
N PHE A 230 7.52 -6.61 -9.69
CA PHE A 230 7.31 -5.40 -10.48
C PHE A 230 7.72 -4.15 -9.74
N ASN A 231 7.49 -4.07 -8.43
CA ASN A 231 7.96 -2.94 -7.64
C ASN A 231 9.50 -2.92 -7.58
N LEU A 232 10.13 -4.10 -7.53
CA LEU A 232 11.59 -4.25 -7.59
C LEU A 232 12.15 -3.79 -8.94
N PHE A 233 11.56 -4.26 -10.05
CA PHE A 233 11.89 -3.81 -11.39
C PHE A 233 11.74 -2.29 -11.54
N TYR A 234 10.63 -1.73 -11.07
CA TYR A 234 10.36 -0.30 -11.09
C TYR A 234 11.44 0.48 -10.34
N ASN A 235 11.89 -0.04 -9.19
CA ASN A 235 12.94 0.56 -8.39
C ASN A 235 14.31 0.50 -9.08
N PHE A 236 14.68 -0.62 -9.71
CA PHE A 236 15.93 -0.69 -10.46
C PHE A 236 15.94 0.26 -11.66
N LYS A 237 14.85 0.25 -12.44
CA LYS A 237 14.68 1.13 -13.60
C LYS A 237 14.73 2.62 -13.22
N SER A 238 14.04 3.00 -12.15
CA SER A 238 14.01 4.40 -11.69
C SER A 238 15.37 4.89 -11.19
N ASN A 239 16.19 4.00 -10.63
CA ASN A 239 17.56 4.32 -10.19
C ASN A 239 18.61 4.11 -11.30
N GLN A 240 18.20 3.78 -12.52
CA GLN A 240 19.09 3.44 -13.65
C GLN A 240 20.10 2.33 -13.32
N LEU A 241 19.75 1.44 -12.40
CA LEU A 241 20.61 0.32 -12.04
C LEU A 241 20.73 -0.62 -13.25
N PHE A 242 21.96 -1.00 -13.62
CA PHE A 242 22.23 -1.86 -14.79
C PHE A 242 21.77 -1.30 -16.15
N ALA A 243 21.55 0.02 -16.27
CA ALA A 243 21.02 0.64 -17.49
C ALA A 243 21.92 0.45 -18.73
N ASP A 244 23.22 0.26 -18.54
CA ASP A 244 24.22 0.07 -19.59
C ASP A 244 24.40 -1.39 -20.00
N GLU A 245 23.68 -2.31 -19.38
CA GLU A 245 23.82 -3.74 -19.65
C GLU A 245 22.79 -4.23 -20.66
N GLY A 246 23.24 -4.72 -21.82
CA GLY A 246 22.43 -4.99 -23.02
C GLY A 246 21.02 -5.53 -22.76
N GLU A 247 20.90 -6.75 -22.22
CA GLU A 247 19.58 -7.40 -22.03
C GLU A 247 18.67 -6.65 -21.04
N ILE A 248 19.24 -6.02 -20.01
CA ILE A 248 18.49 -5.25 -19.00
C ILE A 248 18.10 -3.88 -19.57
N SER A 249 18.98 -3.26 -20.34
CA SER A 249 18.73 -2.01 -21.06
C SER A 249 17.56 -2.15 -22.02
N ASP A 250 17.51 -3.26 -22.77
CA ASP A 250 16.40 -3.55 -23.67
C ASP A 250 15.10 -3.83 -22.91
N LEU A 251 15.18 -4.53 -21.78
CA LEU A 251 14.04 -4.72 -20.88
C LEU A 251 13.51 -3.36 -20.34
N TYR A 252 14.39 -2.40 -20.06
CA TYR A 252 14.00 -1.07 -19.58
C TYR A 252 13.31 -0.22 -20.66
N LYS A 253 13.64 -0.44 -21.93
CA LYS A 253 12.99 0.22 -23.07
C LYS A 253 11.60 -0.32 -23.35
N LEU A 254 11.27 -1.53 -22.89
CA LEU A 254 9.92 -2.06 -23.03
C LEU A 254 8.91 -1.18 -22.29
N HIS A 255 7.72 -1.09 -22.86
CA HIS A 255 6.58 -0.54 -22.15
C HIS A 255 6.34 -1.37 -20.87
N GLU A 256 6.13 -0.70 -19.74
CA GLU A 256 6.10 -1.36 -18.41
C GLU A 256 5.06 -2.49 -18.33
N ARG A 257 3.94 -2.36 -19.04
CA ARG A 257 2.89 -3.40 -19.15
C ARG A 257 3.31 -4.68 -19.88
N ASN A 258 4.44 -4.66 -20.58
CA ASN A 258 4.96 -5.82 -21.32
C ASN A 258 6.03 -6.57 -20.53
N VAL A 259 6.42 -6.07 -19.36
CA VAL A 259 7.33 -6.76 -18.44
C VAL A 259 6.49 -7.74 -17.61
N ASN A 260 7.01 -8.95 -17.42
CA ASN A 260 6.38 -9.99 -16.60
C ASN A 260 7.37 -10.48 -15.53
N ASP A 261 6.88 -11.25 -14.58
CA ASP A 261 7.62 -11.89 -13.50
C ASP A 261 8.83 -12.71 -14.01
N THR A 262 8.66 -13.49 -15.07
CA THR A 262 9.75 -14.24 -15.73
C THR A 262 10.86 -13.32 -16.22
N HIS A 263 10.54 -12.19 -16.87
CA HIS A 263 11.54 -11.23 -17.31
C HIS A 263 12.36 -10.69 -16.14
N VAL A 264 11.72 -10.36 -15.02
CA VAL A 264 12.42 -9.85 -13.83
C VAL A 264 13.35 -10.92 -13.25
N MET A 265 12.84 -12.15 -13.10
CA MET A 265 13.62 -13.25 -12.52
C MET A 265 14.81 -13.65 -13.40
N GLU A 266 14.57 -13.95 -14.67
CA GLU A 266 15.56 -14.55 -15.55
C GLU A 266 16.58 -13.53 -16.09
N LYS A 267 16.17 -12.28 -16.31
CA LYS A 267 17.05 -11.25 -16.89
C LYS A 267 17.72 -10.35 -15.84
N ILE A 268 17.19 -10.30 -14.61
CA ILE A 268 17.75 -9.45 -13.55
C ILE A 268 18.15 -10.28 -12.33
N ILE A 269 17.21 -11.00 -11.71
CA ILE A 269 17.49 -11.63 -10.41
C ILE A 269 18.54 -12.74 -10.52
N PHE A 270 18.34 -13.68 -11.45
CA PHE A 270 19.27 -14.78 -11.63
C PHE A 270 20.67 -14.31 -12.04
N PRO A 271 20.81 -13.43 -13.06
CA PRO A 271 22.14 -13.03 -13.52
C PRO A 271 22.84 -12.09 -12.54
N LYS A 272 22.13 -11.34 -11.68
CA LYS A 272 22.76 -10.32 -10.82
C LYS A 272 22.94 -10.74 -9.37
N PHE A 273 22.03 -11.55 -8.84
CA PHE A 273 21.98 -11.82 -7.40
C PHE A 273 22.09 -13.32 -7.07
N LEU A 274 22.03 -14.22 -8.07
CA LEU A 274 22.18 -15.68 -7.88
C LEU A 274 23.40 -16.28 -8.60
N GLN A 275 24.48 -15.50 -8.78
CA GLN A 275 25.67 -15.97 -9.50
C GLN A 275 26.43 -17.08 -8.77
N GLU A 276 26.41 -17.08 -7.43
CA GLU A 276 27.10 -18.08 -6.62
C GLU A 276 26.22 -19.32 -6.36
N ASP A 277 26.82 -20.50 -6.29
CA ASP A 277 26.09 -21.73 -5.93
C ASP A 277 25.97 -21.84 -4.41
N SER A 278 24.92 -21.22 -3.85
CA SER A 278 24.58 -21.32 -2.43
C SER A 278 23.30 -22.13 -2.21
N GLN A 279 23.11 -22.70 -1.02
CA GLN A 279 21.88 -23.43 -0.67
C GLN A 279 20.64 -22.54 -0.79
N SER A 280 20.72 -21.28 -0.36
CA SER A 280 19.64 -20.30 -0.51
C SER A 280 19.32 -20.04 -1.98
N ASN A 281 20.34 -19.97 -2.84
CA ASN A 281 20.15 -19.74 -4.27
C ASN A 281 19.47 -20.94 -4.96
N LYS A 282 19.78 -22.17 -4.54
CA LYS A 282 19.06 -23.38 -4.98
C LYS A 282 17.60 -23.35 -4.57
N ARG A 283 17.32 -23.01 -3.31
CA ARG A 283 15.94 -22.90 -2.80
C ARG A 283 15.11 -21.86 -3.57
N ILE A 284 15.70 -20.72 -3.93
CA ILE A 284 15.01 -19.70 -4.73
C ILE A 284 14.66 -20.22 -6.14
N LYS A 285 15.56 -20.97 -6.79
CA LYS A 285 15.29 -21.58 -8.10
C LYS A 285 14.20 -22.66 -8.04
N GLU A 286 14.19 -23.45 -6.96
CA GLU A 286 13.11 -24.40 -6.69
C GLU A 286 11.77 -23.67 -6.49
N LEU A 287 11.74 -22.66 -5.62
CA LEU A 287 10.55 -21.84 -5.37
C LEU A 287 10.06 -21.11 -6.62
N TYR A 288 10.96 -20.68 -7.51
CA TYR A 288 10.59 -20.11 -8.80
C TYR A 288 9.84 -21.12 -9.67
N THR A 289 10.32 -22.37 -9.71
CA THR A 289 9.65 -23.45 -10.47
C THR A 289 8.28 -23.77 -9.86
N GLU A 290 8.19 -23.85 -8.53
CA GLU A 290 6.91 -24.06 -7.83
C GLU A 290 5.95 -22.89 -8.06
N PHE A 291 6.45 -21.65 -8.10
CA PHE A 291 5.68 -20.46 -8.41
C PHE A 291 5.14 -20.47 -9.85
N LEU A 292 5.92 -20.92 -10.85
CA LEU A 292 5.44 -21.05 -12.23
C LEU A 292 4.25 -22.02 -12.33
N GLU A 293 4.27 -23.12 -11.58
CA GLU A 293 3.13 -24.05 -11.51
C GLU A 293 1.90 -23.40 -10.85
N VAL A 294 2.08 -22.64 -9.77
CA VAL A 294 1.01 -21.87 -9.14
C VAL A 294 0.44 -20.82 -10.10
N ASN A 295 1.30 -20.13 -10.85
CA ASN A 295 0.91 -19.12 -11.84
C ASN A 295 0.12 -19.74 -12.99
N LYS A 296 0.50 -20.94 -13.46
CA LYS A 296 -0.26 -21.70 -14.46
C LYS A 296 -1.67 -22.00 -13.99
N VAL A 297 -1.84 -22.45 -12.74
CA VAL A 297 -3.17 -22.68 -12.14
C VAL A 297 -3.96 -21.37 -12.04
N ARG A 298 -3.33 -20.29 -11.56
CA ARG A 298 -3.95 -18.94 -11.50
C ARG A 298 -4.43 -18.48 -12.87
N ASN A 299 -3.62 -18.64 -13.92
CA ASN A 299 -3.98 -18.24 -15.28
C ASN A 299 -5.15 -19.05 -15.82
N ALA A 300 -5.22 -20.35 -15.54
CA ALA A 300 -6.38 -21.18 -15.87
C ALA A 300 -7.64 -20.71 -15.12
N ILE A 301 -7.51 -20.27 -13.85
CA ILE A 301 -8.63 -19.71 -13.07
C ILE A 301 -9.14 -18.41 -13.70
N ILE A 302 -8.26 -17.46 -14.04
CA ILE A 302 -8.65 -16.16 -14.61
C ILE A 302 -9.19 -16.32 -16.04
N HIS A 303 -8.53 -17.12 -16.85
CA HIS A 303 -8.92 -17.40 -18.23
C HIS A 303 -9.67 -18.73 -18.29
N THR A 304 -10.75 -18.83 -17.50
CA THR A 304 -11.58 -20.03 -17.48
C THR A 304 -12.09 -20.33 -18.89
N THR A 305 -11.79 -21.52 -19.39
CA THR A 305 -12.29 -21.98 -20.68
C THR A 305 -12.78 -23.41 -20.57
N SER A 306 -13.78 -23.76 -21.38
CA SER A 306 -14.24 -25.13 -21.57
C SER A 306 -13.32 -25.94 -22.49
N TYR A 307 -12.11 -25.44 -22.77
CA TYR A 307 -11.18 -26.11 -23.66
C TYR A 307 -10.62 -27.38 -23.02
N GLU A 308 -10.18 -28.28 -23.88
CA GLU A 308 -9.45 -29.49 -23.52
C GLU A 308 -7.96 -29.26 -23.72
N ASP A 309 -7.16 -29.71 -22.75
CA ASP A 309 -5.72 -29.80 -22.92
C ASP A 309 -5.39 -30.97 -23.84
N LYS A 310 -5.02 -30.64 -25.09
CA LYS A 310 -4.70 -31.62 -26.13
C LYS A 310 -3.57 -32.58 -25.75
N SER A 311 -2.73 -32.24 -24.77
CA SER A 311 -1.59 -33.07 -24.36
C SER A 311 -1.99 -34.23 -23.45
N ASN A 312 -3.08 -34.09 -22.68
CA ASN A 312 -3.51 -35.07 -21.68
C ASN A 312 -5.02 -35.39 -21.72
N GLN A 313 -5.76 -34.79 -22.66
CA GLN A 313 -7.20 -34.97 -22.89
C GLN A 313 -8.08 -34.61 -21.67
N ARG A 314 -7.58 -33.78 -20.75
CA ARG A 314 -8.35 -33.29 -19.60
C ARG A 314 -8.97 -31.94 -19.88
N SER A 315 -10.11 -31.68 -19.25
CA SER A 315 -10.68 -30.34 -19.30
C SER A 315 -9.81 -29.37 -18.51
N PHE A 316 -9.56 -28.18 -19.05
CA PHE A 316 -8.95 -27.10 -18.25
C PHE A 316 -9.81 -26.72 -17.04
N MET A 317 -11.10 -27.09 -17.02
CA MET A 317 -11.99 -26.91 -15.87
C MET A 317 -11.68 -27.86 -14.70
N GLU A 318 -10.97 -28.97 -14.92
CA GLU A 318 -10.63 -29.91 -13.83
C GLU A 318 -9.73 -29.25 -12.77
N MET A 319 -8.87 -28.32 -13.19
CA MET A 319 -8.01 -27.56 -12.27
C MET A 319 -8.80 -26.78 -11.21
N PHE A 320 -10.05 -26.39 -11.49
CA PHE A 320 -10.89 -25.66 -10.52
C PHE A 320 -11.32 -26.53 -9.33
N PHE A 321 -11.38 -27.85 -9.55
CA PHE A 321 -11.77 -28.84 -8.55
C PHE A 321 -10.56 -29.48 -7.86
N GLU A 322 -9.38 -29.37 -8.47
CA GLU A 322 -8.13 -29.87 -7.89
C GLU A 322 -7.51 -28.94 -6.85
N VAL A 323 -7.98 -27.68 -6.75
CA VAL A 323 -7.55 -26.74 -5.71
C VAL A 323 -8.19 -27.14 -4.39
N ASN A 324 -7.34 -27.42 -3.39
CA ASN A 324 -7.78 -27.76 -2.03
C ASN A 324 -6.95 -26.98 -0.99
N LEU A 325 -7.34 -27.09 0.28
CA LEU A 325 -6.73 -26.32 1.36
C LEU A 325 -5.22 -26.59 1.52
N GLU A 326 -4.77 -27.84 1.39
CA GLU A 326 -3.35 -28.21 1.52
C GLU A 326 -2.50 -27.61 0.40
N LYS A 327 -3.01 -27.63 -0.84
CA LYS A 327 -2.35 -27.00 -1.98
C LYS A 327 -2.30 -25.47 -1.81
N VAL A 328 -3.38 -24.86 -1.30
CA VAL A 328 -3.42 -23.43 -0.96
C VAL A 328 -2.38 -23.09 0.10
N GLU A 329 -2.30 -23.87 1.18
CA GLU A 329 -1.30 -23.69 2.25
C GLU A 329 0.12 -23.73 1.71
N LYS A 330 0.43 -24.75 0.89
CA LYS A 330 1.76 -24.87 0.27
C LYS A 330 2.05 -23.67 -0.64
N ALA A 331 1.11 -23.30 -1.51
CA ALA A 331 1.28 -22.17 -2.42
C ALA A 331 1.51 -20.85 -1.66
N MET A 332 0.73 -20.57 -0.61
CA MET A 332 0.86 -19.36 0.19
C MET A 332 2.19 -19.30 0.94
N ASN A 333 2.60 -20.39 1.60
CA ASN A 333 3.90 -20.46 2.29
C ASN A 333 5.05 -20.27 1.30
N ASN A 334 5.02 -20.99 0.17
CA ASN A 334 6.06 -20.90 -0.85
C ASN A 334 6.16 -19.49 -1.45
N SER A 335 5.03 -18.84 -1.75
CA SER A 335 5.02 -17.47 -2.28
C SER A 335 5.61 -16.46 -1.28
N VAL A 336 5.31 -16.59 0.01
CA VAL A 336 5.90 -15.75 1.05
C VAL A 336 7.39 -16.02 1.20
N GLU A 337 7.79 -17.29 1.32
CA GLU A 337 9.20 -17.68 1.43
C GLU A 337 10.01 -17.17 0.21
N PHE A 338 9.46 -17.30 -0.99
CA PHE A 338 10.11 -16.87 -2.22
C PHE A 338 10.40 -15.37 -2.23
N VAL A 339 9.40 -14.55 -1.90
CA VAL A 339 9.56 -13.09 -1.81
C VAL A 339 10.57 -12.71 -0.72
N LEU A 340 10.53 -13.36 0.44
CA LEU A 340 11.48 -13.10 1.53
C LEU A 340 12.92 -13.45 1.16
N LEU A 341 13.13 -14.62 0.55
CA LEU A 341 14.47 -15.04 0.14
C LEU A 341 15.04 -14.12 -0.95
N ILE A 342 14.21 -13.66 -1.91
CA ILE A 342 14.64 -12.66 -2.88
C ILE A 342 15.04 -11.36 -2.16
N ASP A 343 14.20 -10.82 -1.27
CA ASP A 343 14.50 -9.56 -0.55
C ASP A 343 15.77 -9.67 0.30
N GLN A 344 16.00 -10.82 0.93
CA GLN A 344 17.19 -11.08 1.75
C GLN A 344 18.50 -11.03 0.95
N LEU A 345 18.48 -11.44 -0.32
CA LEU A 345 19.64 -11.39 -1.21
C LEU A 345 19.99 -9.99 -1.70
N LEU A 346 19.04 -9.05 -1.65
CA LEU A 346 19.27 -7.72 -2.18
C LEU A 346 20.16 -6.90 -1.22
N PRO A 347 21.01 -6.00 -1.76
CA PRO A 347 21.64 -4.95 -0.97
C PRO A 347 20.59 -4.15 -0.19
N HIS A 348 20.96 -3.67 1.01
CA HIS A 348 20.03 -3.04 1.95
C HIS A 348 19.24 -1.87 1.31
N GLU A 349 19.88 -1.09 0.46
CA GLU A 349 19.29 0.03 -0.28
C GLU A 349 18.24 -0.39 -1.32
N HIS A 350 18.19 -1.66 -1.71
CA HIS A 350 17.26 -2.21 -2.71
C HIS A 350 16.12 -3.03 -2.12
N LYS A 351 16.19 -3.39 -0.84
CA LYS A 351 15.13 -4.12 -0.13
C LYS A 351 13.82 -3.33 -0.13
N LEU A 352 12.71 -4.03 -0.35
CA LEU A 352 11.36 -3.46 -0.40
C LEU A 352 10.56 -3.81 0.86
N LEU A 353 10.89 -4.92 1.52
CA LEU A 353 10.17 -5.44 2.68
C LEU A 353 10.56 -4.74 4.00
N TYR A 354 10.91 -3.45 3.96
CA TYR A 354 11.22 -2.65 5.16
C TYR A 354 10.06 -2.54 6.16
N TRP A 355 8.86 -2.94 5.74
CA TRP A 355 7.64 -2.96 6.55
C TRP A 355 7.38 -4.33 7.19
N TRP A 356 8.11 -5.38 6.81
CA TRP A 356 7.84 -6.77 7.18
C TRP A 356 7.80 -6.99 8.69
N ASP A 357 8.80 -6.48 9.41
CA ASP A 357 8.95 -6.67 10.86
C ASP A 357 7.85 -5.97 11.68
N LYS A 358 7.01 -5.15 11.05
CA LYS A 358 5.88 -4.47 11.71
C LYS A 358 4.61 -5.33 11.74
N PHE A 359 4.63 -6.51 11.13
CA PHE A 359 3.47 -7.40 11.04
C PHE A 359 3.86 -8.81 11.44
N GLU A 360 2.85 -9.61 11.80
CA GLU A 360 3.04 -11.02 12.07
C GLU A 360 3.50 -11.73 10.78
N THR A 361 4.64 -12.43 10.83
CA THR A 361 5.10 -13.29 9.73
C THR A 361 4.13 -14.46 9.60
N PRO A 362 3.54 -14.68 8.42
CA PRO A 362 2.49 -15.67 8.27
C PRO A 362 3.06 -17.08 8.26
N ASP A 363 2.35 -18.00 8.91
CA ASP A 363 2.59 -19.43 8.82
C ASP A 363 1.25 -20.11 8.56
N PHE A 364 0.98 -20.36 7.27
CA PHE A 364 -0.29 -20.90 6.82
C PHE A 364 -0.46 -22.37 7.23
N SER A 365 0.63 -23.08 7.53
CA SER A 365 0.56 -24.48 7.98
C SER A 365 -0.12 -24.62 9.35
N LYS A 366 -0.08 -23.57 10.18
CA LYS A 366 -0.73 -23.56 11.50
C LYS A 366 -2.25 -23.47 11.45
N ARG A 367 -2.86 -23.14 10.29
CA ARG A 367 -4.33 -22.98 10.14
C ARG A 367 -4.94 -22.02 11.15
N LYS A 368 -4.23 -20.95 11.48
CA LYS A 368 -4.66 -19.89 12.40
C LYS A 368 -4.87 -18.57 11.68
N LYS A 369 -5.78 -17.75 12.22
CA LYS A 369 -5.95 -16.37 11.76
C LYS A 369 -4.68 -15.58 12.07
N ILE A 370 -4.27 -14.75 11.12
CA ILE A 370 -3.04 -13.95 11.18
C ILE A 370 -3.43 -12.48 11.29
N SER A 371 -2.80 -11.74 12.20
CA SER A 371 -3.12 -10.33 12.41
C SER A 371 -2.56 -9.44 11.30
N THR A 372 -3.40 -8.59 10.71
CA THR A 372 -3.00 -7.52 9.79
C THR A 372 -2.79 -6.17 10.49
N ILE A 373 -2.95 -6.13 11.81
CA ILE A 373 -2.82 -4.91 12.61
C ILE A 373 -1.34 -4.72 12.97
N ASN A 374 -0.78 -3.56 12.60
CA ASN A 374 0.52 -3.13 13.10
C ASN A 374 0.41 -2.84 14.61
N PRO A 375 1.10 -3.60 15.49
CA PRO A 375 1.02 -3.43 16.93
C PRO A 375 1.57 -2.07 17.39
N ASP A 376 2.48 -1.47 16.63
CA ASP A 376 3.11 -0.18 16.93
C ASP A 376 2.29 1.03 16.47
N SER A 377 1.16 0.82 15.78
CA SER A 377 0.29 1.90 15.33
C SER A 377 -0.34 2.65 16.51
N ASN A 378 -0.44 3.98 16.44
CA ASN A 378 -1.19 4.72 17.45
C ASN A 378 -2.69 4.34 17.46
N LEU A 379 -3.22 3.80 16.36
CA LEU A 379 -4.60 3.32 16.28
C LEU A 379 -4.80 1.96 16.94
N SER A 380 -3.79 1.07 16.98
CA SER A 380 -3.88 -0.22 17.67
C SER A 380 -3.89 -0.06 19.20
N LYS A 381 -3.38 1.08 19.69
CA LYS A 381 -3.40 1.47 21.12
C LYS A 381 -4.74 2.08 21.56
N LEU A 382 -5.65 2.37 20.63
CA LEU A 382 -6.99 2.90 20.94
C LEU A 382 -8.02 1.80 21.20
N THR A 383 -7.75 0.55 20.79
CA THR A 383 -8.65 -0.60 21.00
C THR A 383 -8.47 -1.28 22.37
N SER A 384 -7.59 -0.75 23.22
CA SER A 384 -7.32 -1.25 24.58
C SER A 384 -7.92 -0.36 25.69
N ILE A 385 -9.01 0.36 25.39
CA ILE A 385 -9.79 1.13 26.38
C ILE A 385 -11.15 0.46 26.59
#